data_AF-A0A831PI45-F1
#
_entry.id   AF-A0A831PI45-F1
#
_cell.length_a   1.000
_cell.length_b   1.000
_cell.length_c   1.000
_cell.angle_alpha   90.00
_cell.angle_beta   90.00
_cell.angle_gamma   90.00
#
_symmetry.space_group_name_H-M   'P 1'
#
loop_
_entity.id
_entity.type
_entity.pdbx_description
1 polymer ?
#
loop_
_entity_poly.entity_id
_entity_poly.type
_entity_poly.pdbx_seq_one_letter_code
_entity_poly.pdbx_strand_id
1 'polypeptide(L)' 'QNGLDEIDADKYRETLIKTLKEKARKVKKKNKFEKMGQIIRFAQNRGFEPEMIHRYLSEVVE' A
#
# COMPACT_ATOMS: atom_id res chain seq x y z
N GLN A 1 -29.58 -7.69 -4.16
CA GLN A 1 -28.83 -6.88 -3.18
C GLN A 1 -27.44 -7.48 -3.07
N ASN A 2 -26.44 -6.92 -3.76
CA ASN A 2 -25.06 -7.39 -3.70
C ASN A 2 -24.22 -6.33 -2.97
N GLY A 3 -24.44 -6.20 -1.66
CA GLY A 3 -23.64 -5.30 -0.82
C GLY A 3 -22.31 -5.89 -0.38
N LEU A 4 -22.05 -7.17 -0.65
CA LEU A 4 -20.86 -7.88 -0.15
C LEU A 4 -19.60 -7.59 -0.97
N ASP A 5 -19.72 -7.45 -2.30
CA ASP A 5 -18.56 -7.24 -3.19
C ASP A 5 -17.92 -5.85 -3.03
N GLU A 6 -18.75 -4.82 -2.87
CA GLU A 6 -18.26 -3.44 -2.66
C GLU A 6 -17.58 -3.28 -1.29
N ILE A 7 -18.11 -3.93 -0.26
CA ILE A 7 -17.54 -3.91 1.09
C ILE A 7 -16.15 -4.56 1.11
N ASP A 8 -15.93 -5.60 0.31
CA ASP A 8 -14.63 -6.29 0.26
C ASP A 8 -13.57 -5.41 -0.43
N ALA A 9 -13.93 -4.76 -1.53
CA ALA A 9 -13.02 -3.89 -2.28
C ALA A 9 -12.54 -2.67 -1.48
N ASP A 10 -13.44 -1.97 -0.78
CA ASP A 10 -13.06 -0.82 0.05
C ASP A 10 -12.22 -1.25 1.26
N LYS A 11 -12.59 -2.34 1.95
CA LYS A 11 -11.79 -2.87 3.07
C LYS A 11 -10.41 -3.32 2.63
N TYR A 12 -10.31 -3.96 1.46
CA TYR A 12 -9.05 -4.39 0.89
C TYR A 12 -8.15 -3.18 0.61
N ARG A 13 -8.72 -2.13 -0.01
CA ARG A 13 -8.03 -0.86 -0.25
C ARG A 13 -7.57 -0.20 1.05
N GLU A 14 -8.45 -0.09 2.04
CA GLU A 14 -8.11 0.51 3.34
C GLU A 14 -6.96 -0.24 4.03
N THR A 15 -6.99 -1.58 3.97
CA THR A 15 -5.95 -2.44 4.52
C THR A 15 -4.61 -2.25 3.80
N LEU A 16 -4.63 -2.13 2.47
CA LEU A 16 -3.44 -1.80 1.68
C LEU A 16 -2.88 -0.44 2.08
N ILE A 17 -3.69 0.62 2.08
CA ILE A 17 -3.25 1.98 2.42
C ILE A 17 -2.66 2.03 3.84
N LYS A 18 -3.31 1.37 4.80
CA LYS A 18 -2.81 1.26 6.18
C LYS A 18 -1.43 0.59 6.21
N THR A 19 -1.30 -0.55 5.54
CA THR A 19 -0.04 -1.31 5.42
C THR A 19 1.09 -0.46 4.83
N LEU A 20 0.79 0.27 3.75
CA LEU A 20 1.74 1.15 3.08
C LEU A 20 2.19 2.30 4.00
N LYS A 21 1.26 2.97 4.69
CA LYS A 21 1.54 4.05 5.66
C LYS A 21 2.38 3.57 6.84
N GLU A 22 2.06 2.39 7.39
CA GLU A 22 2.83 1.80 8.49
C GLU A 22 4.30 1.56 8.11
N LYS A 23 4.55 1.09 6.88
CA LYS A 23 5.91 0.93 6.39
C LYS A 23 6.57 2.26 6.10
N ALA A 24 5.87 3.20 5.45
CA ALA A 24 6.40 4.51 5.11
C ALA A 24 6.91 5.29 6.32
N ARG A 25 6.20 5.22 7.46
CA ARG A 25 6.61 5.82 8.74
C ARG A 25 7.89 5.21 9.33
N LYS A 26 8.14 3.93 9.08
CA LYS A 26 9.32 3.20 9.60
C LYS A 26 10.56 3.38 8.72
N VAL A 27 10.41 3.73 7.45
CA VAL A 27 11.52 3.88 6.51
C VAL A 27 12.10 5.30 6.59
N LYS A 28 13.27 5.44 7.23
CA LYS A 28 14.01 6.72 7.41
C LYS A 28 14.95 7.07 6.25
N LYS A 29 14.69 6.57 5.04
CA LYS A 29 15.57 6.78 3.88
C LYS A 29 15.42 8.20 3.33
N LYS A 30 16.54 8.88 3.06
CA LYS A 30 16.57 10.21 2.41
C LYS A 30 16.18 10.15 0.94
N ASN A 31 16.47 9.03 0.26
CA ASN A 31 16.15 8.84 -1.15
C ASN A 31 14.70 8.31 -1.31
N LYS A 32 13.89 9.04 -2.07
CA LYS A 32 12.49 8.71 -2.35
C LYS A 32 12.31 7.37 -3.07
N PHE A 33 13.16 7.06 -4.07
CA PHE A 33 13.09 5.82 -4.83
C PHE A 33 13.44 4.60 -3.98
N GLU A 34 14.48 4.70 -3.14
CA GLU A 34 14.81 3.63 -2.19
C GLU A 34 13.69 3.41 -1.18
N LYS A 35 13.08 4.50 -0.69
CA LYS A 35 11.93 4.45 0.23
C LYS A 35 10.74 3.75 -0.43
N MET A 36 10.40 4.13 -1.66
CA MET A 36 9.35 3.49 -2.46
C MET A 36 9.62 2.00 -2.67
N GLY A 37 10.82 1.61 -3.07
CA GLY A 37 11.18 0.20 -3.28
C GLY A 37 11.03 -0.66 -2.01
N GLN A 38 11.34 -0.11 -0.83
CA GLN A 38 11.12 -0.82 0.44
C GLN A 38 9.64 -0.95 0.81
N ILE A 39 8.83 0.06 0.50
CA ILE A 39 7.38 0.04 0.76
C ILE A 39 6.70 -0.96 -0.17
N ILE A 40 7.04 -0.94 -1.46
CA ILE A 40 6.51 -1.87 -2.47
C ILE A 40 6.80 -3.32 -2.06
N ARG A 41 8.06 -3.67 -1.81
CA ARG A 41 8.43 -5.04 -1.41
C ARG A 41 7.72 -5.50 -0.13
N PHE A 42 7.50 -4.59 0.80
CA PHE A 42 6.82 -4.91 2.06
C PHE A 42 5.33 -5.26 1.85
N ALA A 43 4.65 -4.56 0.95
CA ALA A 43 3.27 -4.85 0.60
C ALA A 43 3.15 -6.10 -0.30
N GLN A 44 4.06 -6.29 -1.26
CA GLN A 44 4.10 -7.52 -2.08
C GLN A 44 4.28 -8.78 -1.22
N ASN A 45 5.18 -8.74 -0.22
CA ASN A 45 5.36 -9.85 0.73
C ASN A 45 4.13 -10.13 1.61
N ARG A 46 3.12 -9.27 1.60
CA ARG A 46 1.82 -9.46 2.29
C ARG A 46 0.71 -9.93 1.36
N GLY A 47 1.03 -10.19 0.09
CA GLY A 47 0.08 -10.69 -0.91
C GLY A 47 -0.60 -9.61 -1.73
N PHE A 48 -0.27 -8.33 -1.54
CA PHE A 48 -0.87 -7.24 -2.34
C PHE A 48 -0.32 -7.23 -3.77
N GLU A 49 -1.20 -6.93 -4.71
CA GLU A 49 -0.96 -6.91 -6.14
C GLU A 49 -0.11 -5.68 -6.50
N PRO A 50 0.89 -5.84 -7.40
CA PRO A 50 1.75 -4.73 -7.80
C PRO A 50 0.96 -3.52 -8.30
N GLU A 51 -0.06 -3.73 -9.11
CA GLU A 51 -0.87 -2.65 -9.70
C GLU A 51 -1.58 -1.81 -8.63
N MET A 52 -2.16 -2.48 -7.62
CA MET A 52 -2.81 -1.81 -6.49
C MET A 52 -1.80 -1.07 -5.62
N ILE A 53 -0.65 -1.69 -5.34
CA ILE A 53 0.44 -1.03 -4.60
C ILE A 53 0.87 0.24 -5.32
N HIS A 54 1.17 0.16 -6.62
CA HIS A 54 1.62 1.30 -7.41
C HIS A 54 0.58 2.42 -7.47
N ARG A 55 -0.71 2.08 -7.60
CA ARG A 55 -1.82 3.05 -7.60
C ARG A 55 -1.87 3.87 -6.31
N TYR A 56 -1.68 3.23 -5.16
CA TYR A 56 -1.81 3.87 -3.84
C TYR A 56 -0.47 4.30 -3.21
N LEU A 57 0.66 3.98 -3.83
CA LEU A 57 1.98 4.32 -3.30
C LEU A 57 2.20 5.83 -3.23
N SER A 58 1.72 6.58 -4.21
CA SER A 58 1.83 8.04 -4.24
C SER A 58 1.09 8.70 -3.07
N GLU A 59 0.00 8.11 -2.58
CA GLU A 59 -0.76 8.63 -1.43
C GLU A 59 -0.03 8.47 -0.09
N VAL A 60 1.07 7.72 -0.03
CA VAL A 60 1.82 7.47 1.21
C VAL A 60 3.27 7.96 1.18
N VAL A 61 3.77 8.34 0.00
CA VAL A 61 5.14 8.82 -0.19
C VAL A 61 5.13 10.24 -0.76
N GLU A 62 4.96 11.22 0.13
CA GLU A 62 5.36 12.61 -0.11
C GLU A 62 6.88 12.68 -0.37
#